data_AF-A0A087SZI8-F1
#
_entry.id   AF-A0A087SZI8-F1
#
_cell.length_a   1.000
_cell.length_b   1.000
_cell.length_c   1.000
_cell.angle_alpha   90.00
_cell.angle_beta   90.00
_cell.angle_gamma   90.00
#
_symmetry.space_group_name_H-M   'P 1'
#
loop_
_entity.id
_entity.type
_entity.pdbx_description
1 polymer ?
#
loop_
_entity_poly.entity_id
_entity_poly.type
_entity_poly.pdbx_seq_one_letter_code
_entity_poly.pdbx_strand_id
1 'polypeptide(L)'
;MLKIYNYALLNFYPNGLAQISPHKDDEKCLDLQSDIPTLSLGAVREMHFTRPHFAPIKVTLEHGSFVLIKPPTNQFWYHGIPVQSSVMKGRISVTFRNITFPQEK
;
A
#
# COMPACT_ATOMS: atom_id res chain seq x y z
N MET A 1 -10.86 -7.34 -19.22
CA MET A 1 -11.88 -7.68 -18.21
C MET A 1 -11.77 -6.64 -17.10
N LEU A 2 -12.87 -5.98 -16.72
CA LEU A 2 -12.88 -4.90 -15.73
C LEU A 2 -12.66 -5.50 -14.33
N LYS A 3 -11.72 -4.95 -13.55
CA LYS A 3 -11.56 -5.29 -12.12
C LYS A 3 -12.33 -4.27 -11.28
N ILE A 4 -13.14 -4.75 -10.35
CA ILE A 4 -13.93 -3.92 -9.43
C ILE A 4 -13.35 -4.12 -8.02
N TYR A 5 -13.33 -3.04 -7.24
CA TYR A 5 -12.91 -3.02 -5.84
C TYR A 5 -14.06 -2.47 -5.00
N ASN A 6 -14.31 -3.06 -3.82
CA ASN A 6 -15.46 -2.72 -2.96
C ASN A 6 -15.08 -1.94 -1.70
N TYR A 7 -13.78 -1.63 -1.52
CA TYR A 7 -13.28 -0.90 -0.37
C TYR A 7 -12.08 -0.02 -0.73
N ALA A 8 -11.94 1.11 -0.04
CA ALA A 8 -10.80 2.01 -0.17
C ALA A 8 -10.34 2.47 1.23
N LEU A 9 -9.05 2.25 1.53
CA LEU A 9 -8.37 2.82 2.69
C LEU A 9 -7.63 4.09 2.26
N LEU A 10 -7.88 5.19 2.96
CA LEU A 10 -7.17 6.45 2.76
C LEU A 10 -6.17 6.68 3.88
N ASN A 11 -4.90 6.85 3.52
CA ASN A 11 -3.84 7.27 4.44
C ASN A 11 -3.36 8.67 4.07
N PHE A 12 -3.44 9.61 5.02
CA PHE A 12 -2.87 10.95 4.86
C PHE A 12 -1.56 11.08 5.64
N TYR A 13 -0.50 11.43 4.93
CA TYR A 13 0.83 11.71 5.48
C TYR A 13 1.04 13.21 5.39
N PRO A 14 0.93 13.99 6.49
CA PRO A 14 1.05 15.45 6.44
C PRO A 14 2.43 15.92 5.98
N ASN A 15 3.48 15.15 6.26
CA ASN A 15 4.85 15.39 5.82
C ASN A 15 5.67 14.09 5.89
N GLY A 16 6.97 14.21 5.70
CA GLY A 16 7.96 13.14 5.72
C GLY A 16 8.18 12.46 7.07
N LEU A 17 7.74 13.05 8.19
CA LEU A 17 7.82 12.44 9.51
C LEU A 17 6.72 11.39 9.74
N ALA A 18 5.59 11.52 9.03
CA ALA A 18 4.56 10.50 9.02
C ALA A 18 5.05 9.27 8.25
N GLN A 19 4.85 8.10 8.83
CA GLN A 19 5.32 6.81 8.32
C GLN A 19 4.28 5.72 8.52
N ILE A 20 4.47 4.60 7.83
CA ILE A 20 3.84 3.33 8.18
C ILE A 20 4.93 2.27 8.21
N SER A 21 5.06 1.60 9.35
CA SER A 21 6.07 0.56 9.56
C SER A 21 5.89 -0.59 8.57
N PRO A 22 6.95 -1.36 8.28
CA PRO A 22 6.84 -2.54 7.42
C PRO A 22 5.74 -3.48 7.90
N HIS A 23 4.76 -3.75 7.04
CA HIS A 23 3.60 -4.60 7.32
C HIS A 23 3.20 -5.39 6.07
N LYS A 24 2.29 -6.33 6.26
CA LYS A 24 1.50 -6.93 5.18
C LYS A 24 0.07 -6.47 5.41
N ASP A 25 -0.71 -6.31 4.35
CA ASP A 25 -2.15 -6.08 4.49
C ASP A 25 -2.76 -7.36 5.08
N ASP A 26 -3.26 -7.30 6.31
CA ASP A 26 -3.73 -8.46 7.08
C ASP A 26 -5.15 -8.26 7.63
N GLU A 27 -5.94 -7.37 7.01
CA GLU A 27 -7.34 -7.22 7.39
C GLU A 27 -8.07 -8.55 7.25
N LYS A 28 -8.78 -8.97 8.31
CA LYS A 28 -9.44 -10.30 8.39
C LYS A 28 -10.34 -10.64 7.20
N CYS A 29 -10.92 -9.63 6.58
CA CYS A 29 -11.85 -9.78 5.47
C CYS A 29 -11.17 -9.69 4.09
N LEU A 30 -9.87 -9.42 4.00
CA LEU A 30 -9.18 -9.18 2.73
C LEU A 30 -9.15 -10.44 1.85
N ASP A 31 -9.52 -10.30 0.57
CA ASP A 31 -9.30 -11.36 -0.42
C ASP A 31 -7.81 -11.46 -0.77
N LEU A 32 -7.14 -12.49 -0.26
CA LEU A 32 -5.71 -12.74 -0.47
C LEU A 32 -5.35 -13.07 -1.93
N GLN A 33 -6.33 -13.37 -2.78
CA GLN A 33 -6.14 -13.62 -4.22
C GLN A 33 -6.44 -12.38 -5.07
N SER A 34 -6.90 -11.29 -4.47
CA SER A 34 -7.10 -10.02 -5.17
C SER A 34 -5.83 -9.20 -5.22
N ASP A 35 -5.67 -8.43 -6.31
CA ASP A 35 -4.66 -7.37 -6.36
C ASP A 35 -5.00 -6.26 -5.35
N ILE A 36 -3.99 -5.53 -4.88
CA ILE A 36 -4.12 -4.37 -4.01
C ILE A 36 -3.56 -3.14 -4.76
N PRO A 37 -4.40 -2.43 -5.53
CA PRO A 37 -4.01 -1.19 -6.19
C PRO A 37 -3.89 -0.02 -5.21
N THR A 38 -2.88 0.82 -5.37
CA THR A 38 -2.67 2.03 -4.57
C THR A 38 -2.37 3.22 -5.45
N LEU A 39 -3.21 4.25 -5.36
CA LEU A 39 -3.01 5.57 -5.97
C LEU A 39 -2.29 6.49 -4.99
N SER A 40 -1.30 7.24 -5.47
CA SER A 40 -0.58 8.23 -4.69
C SER A 40 -0.85 9.64 -5.21
N LEU A 41 -1.20 10.56 -4.32
CA LEU A 41 -1.45 11.96 -4.66
C LEU A 41 -0.65 12.87 -3.73
N GLY A 42 0.09 13.82 -4.29
CA GLY A 42 0.80 14.86 -3.53
C GLY A 42 2.29 14.61 -3.50
N ALA A 43 2.91 14.78 -2.33
CA ALA A 43 4.36 14.68 -2.20
C ALA A 43 4.89 13.29 -2.58
N VAL A 44 6.05 13.28 -3.24
CA VAL A 44 6.76 12.05 -3.60
C VAL A 44 7.26 11.36 -2.33
N ARG A 45 7.09 10.03 -2.26
CA ARG A 45 7.61 9.20 -1.17
C ARG A 45 8.18 7.90 -1.71
N GLU A 46 9.23 7.38 -1.08
CA GLU A 46 9.67 6.00 -1.31
C GLU A 46 8.81 5.00 -0.50
N MET A 47 8.38 3.93 -1.17
CA MET A 47 7.82 2.72 -0.55
C MET A 47 8.87 1.63 -0.56
N HIS A 48 9.11 1.02 0.60
CA HIS A 48 10.11 -0.02 0.75
C HIS A 48 9.42 -1.38 0.87
N PHE A 49 9.89 -2.34 0.09
CA PHE A 49 9.51 -3.74 0.17
C PHE A 49 10.69 -4.56 0.72
N THR A 50 10.43 -5.39 1.73
CA THR A 50 11.43 -6.23 2.37
C THR A 50 10.94 -7.67 2.52
N ARG A 51 11.87 -8.62 2.40
CA ARG A 51 11.62 -10.05 2.61
C ARG A 51 12.90 -10.69 3.18
N PRO A 52 12.80 -11.61 4.16
CA PRO A 52 13.96 -12.31 4.69
C PRO A 52 14.75 -13.01 3.58
N HIS A 53 16.08 -12.86 3.59
CA HIS A 53 17.01 -13.42 2.60
C HIS A 53 16.95 -12.79 1.19
N PHE A 54 16.25 -11.66 1.02
CA PHE A 54 16.23 -10.91 -0.24
C PHE A 54 16.70 -9.47 -0.01
N ALA A 55 17.29 -8.87 -1.04
CA ALA A 55 17.60 -7.44 -1.03
C ALA A 55 16.30 -6.62 -0.96
N PRO A 56 16.29 -5.48 -0.24
CA PRO A 56 15.15 -4.59 -0.21
C PRO A 56 14.90 -3.96 -1.57
N ILE A 57 13.63 -3.78 -1.92
CA ILE A 57 13.20 -3.10 -3.15
C ILE A 57 12.58 -1.77 -2.77
N LYS A 58 12.93 -0.71 -3.50
CA LYS A 58 12.34 0.62 -3.31
C LYS A 58 11.52 1.00 -4.53
N VAL A 59 10.35 1.56 -4.29
CA VAL A 59 9.45 2.08 -5.33
C VAL A 59 9.15 3.54 -5.04
N THR A 60 9.45 4.42 -5.99
CA THR A 60 9.14 5.85 -5.89
C THR A 60 7.67 6.08 -6.21
N LEU A 61 6.95 6.72 -5.29
CA LEU A 61 5.52 7.02 -5.42
C LEU A 61 5.34 8.50 -5.76
N GLU A 62 5.24 8.81 -7.04
CA GLU A 62 5.02 10.17 -7.54
C GLU A 62 3.53 10.58 -7.46
N HIS A 63 3.25 11.87 -7.62
CA HIS A 63 1.88 12.35 -7.76
C HIS A 63 1.21 11.71 -8.98
N GLY A 64 0.02 11.13 -8.78
CA GLY A 64 -0.74 10.44 -9.83
C GLY A 64 -0.21 9.03 -10.13
N SER A 65 0.86 8.59 -9.47
CA SER A 65 1.39 7.24 -9.67
C SER A 65 0.47 6.18 -9.08
N PHE A 66 0.55 4.99 -9.67
CA PHE A 66 -0.25 3.84 -9.30
C PHE A 66 0.65 2.62 -9.12
N VAL A 67 0.57 1.99 -7.94
CA VAL A 67 1.26 0.73 -7.65
C VAL A 67 0.23 -0.38 -7.52
N LEU A 68 0.52 -1.52 -8.15
CA LEU A 68 -0.33 -2.70 -8.10
C LEU A 68 0.42 -3.84 -7.40
N ILE A 69 0.04 -4.13 -6.16
CA ILE A 69 0.58 -5.29 -5.44
C ILE A 69 -0.24 -6.51 -5.84
N LYS A 70 0.35 -7.42 -6.64
CA LYS A 70 -0.30 -8.65 -7.09
C LYS A 70 0.02 -9.82 -6.14
N PRO A 71 -0.89 -10.80 -5.98
CA PRO A 71 -0.53 -12.06 -5.32
C PRO A 71 0.67 -12.73 -6.01
N PRO A 72 1.59 -13.36 -5.26
CA PRO A 72 1.58 -13.54 -3.80
C PRO A 72 2.44 -12.49 -3.06
N THR A 73 2.60 -11.28 -3.60
CA THR A 73 3.51 -10.27 -3.02
C THR A 73 3.18 -9.96 -1.56
N ASN A 74 1.92 -9.67 -1.25
CA ASN A 74 1.48 -9.38 0.12
C ASN A 74 1.60 -10.57 1.08
N GLN A 75 1.77 -11.80 0.57
CA GLN A 75 2.02 -12.97 1.41
C GLN A 75 3.47 -13.04 1.90
N PHE A 76 4.41 -12.68 1.03
CA PHE A 76 5.86 -12.90 1.25
C PHE A 76 6.66 -11.63 1.54
N TRP A 77 6.17 -10.46 1.12
CA TRP A 77 6.88 -9.19 1.25
C TRP A 77 6.16 -8.27 2.23
N TYR A 78 6.94 -7.70 3.14
CA TYR A 78 6.50 -6.57 3.95
C TYR A 78 6.69 -5.31 3.13
N HIS A 79 5.80 -4.34 3.31
CA HIS A 79 5.92 -3.04 2.70
C HIS A 79 5.65 -1.91 3.69
N GLY A 80 6.25 -0.74 3.46
CA GLY A 80 6.08 0.41 4.33
C GLY A 80 6.57 1.70 3.69
N ILE A 81 6.17 2.82 4.29
CA ILE A 81 6.63 4.16 3.92
C ILE A 81 7.47 4.69 5.08
N PRO A 82 8.81 4.65 5.03
CA PRO A 82 9.66 5.11 6.12
C PRO A 82 9.67 6.64 6.24
N VAL A 83 10.16 7.14 7.37
CA VAL A 83 10.43 8.57 7.56
C VAL A 83 11.37 9.08 6.47
N GLN A 84 11.00 10.21 5.86
CA GLN A 84 11.74 10.93 4.85
C GLN A 84 11.74 12.41 5.23
N SER A 85 12.55 12.79 6.23
CA SER A 85 12.48 14.09 6.93
C SER A 85 12.61 15.34 6.04
N SER A 86 13.16 15.20 4.84
CA SER A 86 13.25 16.27 3.85
C SER A 86 11.92 16.59 3.15
N VAL A 87 10.92 15.71 3.23
CA VAL A 87 9.61 15.89 2.59
C VAL A 87 8.73 16.78 3.47
N MET A 88 8.50 18.02 3.04
CA MET A 88 7.72 19.00 3.81
C MET A 88 6.24 19.07 3.42
N LYS A 89 5.85 18.45 2.30
CA LYS A 89 4.49 18.51 1.74
C LYS A 89 3.72 17.22 2.05
N GLY A 90 2.39 17.32 2.08
CA GLY A 90 1.51 16.20 2.34
C GLY A 90 1.35 15.22 1.16
N ARG A 91 1.06 13.96 1.47
CA ARG A 91 0.73 12.89 0.52
C ARG A 91 -0.54 12.17 0.98
N ILE A 92 -1.43 11.88 0.05
CA ILE A 92 -2.58 10.99 0.21
C ILE A 92 -2.28 9.67 -0.51
N SER A 93 -2.52 8.56 0.16
CA SER A 93 -2.53 7.21 -0.41
C SER A 93 -3.95 6.70 -0.41
N VAL A 94 -4.45 6.24 -1.55
CA VAL A 94 -5.74 5.55 -1.65
C VAL A 94 -5.48 4.12 -2.09
N THR A 95 -5.68 3.19 -1.17
CA THR A 95 -5.44 1.76 -1.39
C THR A 95 -6.77 1.06 -1.53
N PHE A 96 -7.08 0.56 -2.73
CA PHE A 96 -8.32 -0.18 -2.98
C PHE A 96 -8.12 -1.66 -2.73
N ARG A 97 -9.17 -2.30 -2.23
CA ARG A 97 -9.16 -3.70 -1.82
C ARG A 97 -10.49 -4.36 -2.17
N ASN A 98 -10.46 -5.69 -2.22
CA ASN A 98 -11.67 -6.50 -2.17
C ASN A 98 -11.75 -7.14 -0.80
N ILE A 99 -12.79 -6.78 -0.05
CA ILE A 99 -13.13 -7.43 1.20
C ILE A 99 -14.26 -8.43 0.98
N THR A 100 -14.04 -9.62 1.49
CA THR A 100 -15.01 -10.70 1.61
C THR A 100 -15.80 -10.49 2.90
N PHE A 101 -17.12 -10.44 2.79
CA PHE A 101 -17.98 -10.50 3.97
C PHE A 101 -18.30 -11.96 4.22
N PRO A 102 -18.10 -12.49 5.45
CA PRO A 102 -18.64 -13.80 5.77
C PRO A 102 -20.16 -13.76 5.52
N GLN A 103 -20.66 -14.71 4.74
CA GLN A 103 -22.10 -14.90 4.64
C GLN A 103 -22.59 -15.33 6.02
N GLU A 104 -23.49 -14.55 6.63
CA GLU A 104 -24.29 -15.06 7.74
C GLU A 104 -25.05 -16.28 7.22
N LYS A 105 -24.89 -17.41 7.90
CA LYS A 105 -25.63 -18.65 7.60
C LYS A 105 -27.08 -18.52 8.04
#